data_AF-A0A1Q2L4G3-F1
#
_entry.id   AF-A0A1Q2L4G3-F1
#
_cell.length_a   1.000
_cell.length_b   1.000
_cell.length_c   1.000
_cell.angle_alpha   90.00
_cell.angle_beta   90.00
_cell.angle_gamma   90.00
#
_symmetry.space_group_name_H-M   'P 1'
#
loop_
_entity.id
_entity.type
_entity.pdbx_description
1 polymer ?
#
loop_
_entity_poly.entity_id
_entity_poly.type
_entity_poly.pdbx_seq_one_letter_code
_entity_poly.pdbx_strand_id
1 'polypeptide(L)'
;MEERTIMETLKAPFQPSEIEWRVQSATRNQNGVRLLVVPYITARGIMDRLDAILGAQWTSTFQQMKIAGKEGFGCSLSIKIGDEWITRTDGAEVSDIESIKGGHSNALKRAAVQWGVGRYLYDLPKFWVPLKDRGNNYVNGKFKISGKDEYLKGGFDDPQLPKEFLPADFKYSNSQGNSQQQQSQQPPQRPSQGKPSGQQPSASNQPPASQGTDPKLAVTQLLTDLQVKREHVEHLFHRAIGQKMTVGQATTEQLRELYKALYPVRTYLNFCHQAGLSMEKALYFAQITVREPLNEPHNLFFKMNKSIADRTIEMIKEDMAQQQPA
;
A
#
# COMPACT_ATOMS: atom_id res chain seq x y z
N MET A 1 18.88 -25.70 19.55
CA MET A 1 19.57 -24.43 19.83
C MET A 1 19.41 -24.15 21.32
N GLU A 2 20.44 -23.67 22.02
CA GLU A 2 20.33 -23.35 23.45
C GLU A 2 19.37 -22.15 23.67
N GLU A 3 18.63 -22.14 24.78
CA GLU A 3 17.61 -21.11 25.11
C GLU A 3 18.17 -19.69 24.96
N ARG A 4 19.38 -19.46 25.49
CA ARG A 4 20.03 -18.16 25.45
C ARG A 4 20.25 -17.66 24.02
N THR A 5 20.67 -18.55 23.12
CA THR A 5 20.87 -18.23 21.70
C THR A 5 19.56 -17.94 20.97
N ILE A 6 18.48 -18.66 21.29
CA ILE A 6 17.14 -18.38 20.72
C ILE A 6 16.69 -16.97 21.14
N MET A 7 16.80 -16.66 22.43
CA MET A 7 16.35 -15.36 22.95
C MET A 7 17.21 -14.20 22.44
N GLU A 8 18.52 -14.40 22.27
CA GLU A 8 19.43 -13.39 21.70
C GLU A 8 19.11 -13.14 20.21
N THR A 9 18.89 -14.18 19.42
CA THR A 9 18.58 -14.06 17.98
C THR A 9 17.20 -13.45 17.71
N LEU A 10 16.18 -13.80 18.51
CA LEU A 10 14.85 -13.18 18.41
C LEU A 10 14.88 -11.68 18.72
N LYS A 11 15.75 -11.26 19.64
CA LYS A 11 15.93 -9.85 20.03
C LYS A 11 16.82 -9.05 19.07
N ALA A 12 17.51 -9.72 18.14
CA ALA A 12 18.43 -9.04 17.25
C ALA A 12 17.72 -7.92 16.45
N PRO A 13 18.40 -6.80 16.17
CA PRO A 13 17.83 -5.74 15.34
C PRO A 13 17.32 -6.25 13.98
N PHE A 14 16.32 -5.54 13.45
CA PHE A 14 15.84 -5.76 12.09
C PHE A 14 16.69 -4.91 11.14
N GLN A 15 16.82 -5.36 9.89
CA GLN A 15 17.36 -4.52 8.84
C GLN A 15 16.47 -3.29 8.67
N PRO A 16 17.02 -2.10 8.38
CA PRO A 16 16.20 -0.91 8.16
C PRO A 16 15.12 -1.07 7.08
N SER A 17 15.36 -1.91 6.07
CA SER A 17 14.37 -2.23 5.03
C SER A 17 13.19 -3.08 5.51
N GLU A 18 13.30 -3.73 6.67
CA GLU A 18 12.23 -4.51 7.30
C GLU A 18 11.38 -3.64 8.26
N ILE A 19 11.77 -2.38 8.48
CA ILE A 19 11.11 -1.44 9.38
C ILE A 19 10.26 -0.48 8.55
N GLU A 20 8.97 -0.42 8.88
CA GLU A 20 8.03 0.52 8.27
C GLU A 20 7.76 1.71 9.19
N TRP A 21 7.31 2.82 8.60
CA TRP A 21 7.11 4.09 9.30
C TRP A 21 5.69 4.58 9.14
N ARG A 22 5.07 4.95 10.26
CA ARG A 22 3.75 5.61 10.26
C ARG A 22 3.81 6.96 10.94
N VAL A 23 3.00 7.89 10.45
CA VAL A 23 2.81 9.19 11.12
C VAL A 23 2.01 8.97 12.39
N GLN A 24 2.56 9.39 13.53
CA GLN A 24 1.88 9.41 14.82
C GLN A 24 1.22 10.77 15.07
N SER A 25 1.90 11.86 14.76
CA SER A 25 1.37 13.21 14.90
C SER A 25 2.08 14.18 13.96
N ALA A 26 1.55 15.41 13.85
CA ALA A 26 2.15 16.47 13.06
C ALA A 26 2.20 17.77 13.86
N THR A 27 3.20 18.59 13.58
CA THR A 27 3.33 19.95 14.12
C THR A 27 3.74 20.91 13.01
N ARG A 28 3.56 22.21 13.23
CA ARG A 28 3.95 23.26 12.30
C ARG A 28 4.88 24.25 12.99
N ASN A 29 5.98 24.57 12.33
CA ASN A 29 6.89 25.63 12.73
C ASN A 29 7.19 26.57 11.55
N GLN A 30 8.12 27.50 11.73
CA GLN A 30 8.51 28.46 10.68
C GLN A 30 9.02 27.79 9.40
N ASN A 31 9.51 26.56 9.49
CA ASN A 31 10.07 25.77 8.38
C ASN A 31 9.04 24.81 7.76
N GLY A 32 7.76 24.94 8.10
CA GLY A 32 6.67 24.12 7.55
C GLY A 32 6.16 23.02 8.49
N VAL A 33 5.54 22.00 7.90
CA VAL A 33 4.97 20.86 8.65
C VAL A 33 6.04 19.82 8.94
N ARG A 34 6.11 19.39 10.19
CA ARG A 34 6.98 18.30 10.67
C ARG A 34 6.10 17.16 11.15
N LEU A 35 6.43 15.95 10.74
CA LEU A 35 5.74 14.72 11.10
C LEU A 35 6.55 13.99 12.17
N LEU A 36 5.89 13.63 13.27
CA LEU A 36 6.43 12.64 14.19
C LEU A 36 6.10 11.27 13.61
N VAL A 37 7.13 10.53 13.20
CA VAL A 37 6.98 9.18 12.66
C VAL A 37 7.47 8.15 13.65
N VAL A 38 6.78 7.02 13.71
CA VAL A 38 7.11 5.91 14.60
C VAL A 38 7.33 4.63 13.79
N PRO A 39 8.36 3.85 14.14
CA PRO A 39 8.67 2.61 13.43
C PRO A 39 7.74 1.48 13.88
N TYR A 40 7.52 0.52 13.00
CA TYR A 40 6.89 -0.76 13.32
C TYR A 40 7.36 -1.86 12.37
N ILE A 41 7.28 -3.12 12.82
CA ILE A 41 7.43 -4.30 11.94
C ILE A 41 6.05 -4.80 11.56
N THR A 42 5.92 -5.37 10.36
CA THR A 42 4.69 -6.05 9.94
C THR A 42 4.52 -7.38 10.67
N ALA A 43 3.30 -7.92 10.66
CA ALA A 43 3.08 -9.28 11.15
C ALA A 43 3.89 -10.31 10.34
N ARG A 44 4.13 -10.05 9.05
CA ARG A 44 4.88 -10.94 8.16
C ARG A 44 6.36 -10.96 8.53
N GLY A 45 6.98 -9.79 8.73
CA GLY A 45 8.38 -9.73 9.19
C GLY A 45 8.62 -10.42 10.55
N ILE A 46 7.61 -10.48 11.42
CA ILE A 46 7.67 -11.27 12.66
C ILE A 46 7.65 -12.77 12.35
N MET A 47 6.71 -13.23 11.50
CA MET A 47 6.62 -14.63 11.09
C MET A 47 7.90 -15.08 10.38
N ASP A 48 8.42 -14.27 9.45
CA ASP A 48 9.67 -14.55 8.74
C ASP A 48 10.86 -14.71 9.70
N ARG A 49 10.94 -13.88 10.75
CA ARG A 49 11.96 -14.01 11.80
C ARG A 49 11.79 -15.28 12.63
N LEU A 50 10.55 -15.60 13.02
CA LEU A 50 10.26 -16.82 13.78
C LEU A 50 10.61 -18.06 12.94
N ASP A 51 10.21 -18.10 11.67
CA ASP A 51 10.52 -19.18 10.73
C ASP A 51 12.02 -19.34 10.52
N ALA A 52 12.75 -18.23 10.33
CA ALA A 52 14.20 -18.27 10.13
C ALA A 52 14.98 -18.82 11.33
N ILE A 53 14.51 -18.57 12.56
CA ILE A 53 15.20 -18.97 13.79
C ILE A 53 14.72 -20.34 14.30
N LEU A 54 13.42 -20.60 14.22
CA LEU A 54 12.75 -21.72 14.89
C LEU A 54 12.20 -22.77 13.92
N GLY A 55 12.10 -22.45 12.63
CA GLY A 55 11.36 -23.28 11.67
C GLY A 55 9.94 -23.53 12.17
N ALA A 56 9.53 -24.80 12.25
CA ALA A 56 8.20 -25.19 12.73
C ALA A 56 8.03 -25.16 14.27
N GLN A 57 9.04 -24.73 15.03
CA GLN A 57 9.03 -24.76 16.51
C GLN A 57 8.36 -23.53 17.14
N TRP A 58 7.37 -22.96 16.47
CA TRP A 58 6.52 -21.91 17.02
C TRP A 58 5.08 -22.07 16.54
N THR A 59 4.14 -21.53 17.32
CA THR A 59 2.72 -21.48 16.95
C THR A 59 2.06 -20.25 17.54
N SER A 60 1.06 -19.72 16.86
CA SER A 60 0.21 -18.64 17.37
C SER A 60 -1.24 -19.06 17.37
N THR A 61 -1.92 -18.92 18.50
CA THR A 61 -3.37 -19.07 18.61
C THR A 61 -4.01 -17.73 18.90
N PHE A 62 -5.18 -17.49 18.32
CA PHE A 62 -5.91 -16.24 18.49
C PHE A 62 -7.26 -16.49 19.12
N GLN A 63 -7.66 -15.58 20.02
CA GLN A 63 -8.93 -15.63 20.69
C GLN A 63 -9.56 -14.23 20.71
N GLN A 64 -10.85 -14.14 20.39
CA GLN A 64 -11.59 -12.91 20.63
C GLN A 64 -11.80 -12.71 22.13
N MET A 65 -11.53 -11.52 22.62
CA MET A 65 -11.64 -11.17 24.03
C MET A 65 -12.56 -9.97 24.22
N LYS A 66 -13.26 -9.93 25.35
CA LYS A 66 -14.05 -8.77 25.78
C LYS A 66 -13.63 -8.38 27.19
N ILE A 67 -13.02 -7.20 27.34
CA ILE A 67 -12.59 -6.66 28.64
C ILE A 67 -13.30 -5.34 28.87
N ALA A 68 -13.99 -5.21 30.02
CA ALA A 68 -14.68 -3.98 30.41
C ALA A 68 -15.61 -3.42 29.30
N GLY A 69 -16.31 -4.30 28.58
CA GLY A 69 -17.23 -3.92 27.50
C GLY A 69 -16.57 -3.63 26.15
N LYS A 70 -15.24 -3.56 26.08
CA LYS A 70 -14.49 -3.40 24.82
C LYS A 70 -14.12 -4.74 24.22
N GLU A 71 -14.23 -4.84 22.90
CA GLU A 71 -13.78 -6.00 22.15
C GLU A 71 -12.29 -5.88 21.79
N GLY A 72 -11.61 -7.01 21.68
CA GLY A 72 -10.23 -7.12 21.26
C GLY A 72 -9.89 -8.52 20.80
N PHE A 73 -8.63 -8.71 20.41
CA PHE A 73 -8.06 -10.00 20.06
C PHE A 73 -6.85 -10.27 20.94
N GLY A 74 -6.84 -11.43 21.59
CA GLY A 74 -5.67 -12.01 22.22
C GLY A 74 -4.90 -12.88 21.25
N CYS A 75 -3.57 -12.85 21.34
CA CYS A 75 -2.67 -13.75 20.66
C CYS A 75 -1.79 -14.44 21.69
N SER A 76 -1.81 -15.77 21.71
CA SER A 76 -0.89 -16.61 22.46
C SER A 76 0.18 -17.14 21.51
N LEU A 77 1.39 -16.60 21.63
CA LEU A 77 2.56 -17.03 20.85
C LEU A 77 3.40 -18.00 21.67
N SER A 78 3.49 -19.23 21.19
CA SER A 78 4.24 -20.31 21.84
C SER A 78 5.47 -20.67 21.02
N ILE A 79 6.58 -20.86 21.71
CA ILE A 79 7.87 -21.28 21.13
C ILE A 79 8.32 -22.53 21.87
N LYS A 80 8.79 -23.53 21.12
CA LYS A 80 9.38 -24.73 21.71
C LYS A 80 10.85 -24.48 22.05
N ILE A 81 11.22 -24.62 23.32
CA ILE A 81 12.59 -24.47 23.81
C ILE A 81 12.99 -25.78 24.49
N GLY A 82 13.97 -26.48 23.91
CA GLY A 82 14.24 -27.87 24.27
C GLY A 82 13.02 -28.75 23.98
N ASP A 83 12.50 -29.41 25.00
CA ASP A 83 11.31 -30.26 24.91
C ASP A 83 10.01 -29.58 25.39
N GLU A 84 10.09 -28.34 25.87
CA GLU A 84 8.96 -27.63 26.46
C GLU A 84 8.40 -26.56 25.53
N TRP A 85 7.07 -26.42 25.54
CA TRP A 85 6.38 -25.30 24.90
C TRP A 85 6.15 -24.20 25.94
N ILE A 86 6.68 -23.02 25.67
CA ILE A 86 6.47 -21.84 26.51
C ILE A 86 5.58 -20.87 25.74
N THR A 87 4.53 -20.38 26.38
CA THR A 87 3.54 -19.48 25.76
C THR A 87 3.58 -18.10 26.40
N ARG A 88 3.50 -17.05 25.58
CA ARG A 88 3.30 -15.66 26.01
C ARG A 88 2.08 -15.08 25.30
N THR A 89 1.25 -14.37 26.06
CA THR A 89 -0.04 -13.88 25.55
C THR A 89 -0.14 -12.37 25.72
N ASP A 90 -0.53 -11.69 24.65
CA ASP A 90 -0.86 -10.26 24.66
C ASP A 90 -2.12 -10.03 23.81
N GLY A 91 -2.73 -8.85 23.93
CA GLY A 91 -3.93 -8.51 23.19
C GLY A 91 -3.89 -7.12 22.59
N ALA A 92 -4.68 -6.91 21.55
CA ALA A 92 -4.91 -5.61 20.94
C ALA A 92 -6.41 -5.30 20.89
N GLU A 93 -6.76 -4.03 21.01
CA GLU A 93 -8.12 -3.57 20.72
C GLU A 93 -8.46 -3.84 19.24
N VAL A 94 -9.76 -3.97 18.94
CA VAL A 94 -10.25 -4.08 17.55
C VAL A 94 -9.82 -2.83 16.78
N SER A 95 -9.29 -3.02 15.57
CA SER A 95 -8.87 -1.87 14.75
C SER A 95 -10.09 -1.22 14.08
N ASP A 96 -10.14 0.11 14.05
CA ASP A 96 -11.24 0.88 13.44
C ASP A 96 -11.30 0.78 11.90
N ILE A 97 -10.28 0.18 11.27
CA ILE A 97 -10.06 0.21 9.81
C ILE A 97 -10.36 -1.16 9.18
N GLU A 98 -10.01 -2.27 9.83
CA GLU A 98 -10.36 -3.65 9.45
C GLU A 98 -10.44 -4.51 10.72
N SER A 99 -11.64 -4.58 11.31
CA SER A 99 -11.84 -5.04 12.69
C SER A 99 -11.15 -6.37 13.03
N ILE A 100 -11.24 -7.38 12.16
CA ILE A 100 -10.70 -8.72 12.42
C ILE A 100 -9.21 -8.84 12.02
N LYS A 101 -8.86 -8.51 10.77
CA LYS A 101 -7.49 -8.73 10.24
C LYS A 101 -6.44 -7.80 10.88
N GLY A 102 -6.81 -6.55 11.15
CA GLY A 102 -5.97 -5.59 11.87
C GLY A 102 -5.78 -6.00 13.34
N GLY A 103 -6.83 -6.49 13.98
CA GLY A 103 -6.81 -6.97 15.36
C GLY A 103 -5.84 -8.14 15.58
N HIS A 104 -5.93 -9.20 14.75
CA HIS A 104 -4.99 -10.34 14.82
C HIS A 104 -3.54 -9.91 14.59
N SER A 105 -3.29 -9.08 13.57
CA SER A 105 -1.92 -8.62 13.26
C SER A 105 -1.33 -7.82 14.43
N ASN A 106 -2.12 -6.95 15.06
CA ASN A 106 -1.66 -6.17 16.20
C ASN A 106 -1.45 -7.04 17.45
N ALA A 107 -2.33 -8.01 17.69
CA ALA A 107 -2.18 -8.95 18.80
C ALA A 107 -0.90 -9.80 18.66
N LEU A 108 -0.62 -10.33 17.46
CA LEU A 108 0.62 -11.07 17.19
C LEU A 108 1.87 -10.20 17.41
N LYS A 109 1.87 -8.96 16.90
CA LYS A 109 2.98 -8.02 17.11
C LYS A 109 3.27 -7.81 18.59
N ARG A 110 2.22 -7.64 19.41
CA ARG A 110 2.35 -7.45 20.86
C ARG A 110 2.82 -8.72 21.58
N ALA A 111 2.30 -9.89 21.22
CA ALA A 111 2.76 -11.16 21.78
C ALA A 111 4.25 -11.43 21.45
N ALA A 112 4.68 -11.11 20.23
CA ALA A 112 6.08 -11.23 19.81
C ALA A 112 7.02 -10.26 20.57
N VAL A 113 6.55 -9.06 20.93
CA VAL A 113 7.31 -8.15 21.80
C VAL A 113 7.62 -8.81 23.14
N GLN A 114 6.74 -9.65 23.69
CA GLN A 114 7.04 -10.38 24.92
C GLN A 114 8.21 -11.37 24.75
N TRP A 115 8.45 -11.88 23.55
CA TRP A 115 9.64 -12.67 23.20
C TRP A 115 10.88 -11.83 22.87
N GLY A 116 10.73 -10.50 22.78
CA GLY A 116 11.79 -9.56 22.50
C GLY A 116 11.89 -9.15 21.02
N VAL A 117 11.11 -9.77 20.15
CA VAL A 117 11.05 -9.45 18.72
C VAL A 117 10.56 -8.02 18.54
N GLY A 118 11.42 -7.17 17.96
CA GLY A 118 11.11 -5.76 17.71
C GLY A 118 10.91 -4.91 18.98
N ARG A 119 11.20 -5.42 20.18
CA ARG A 119 11.00 -4.69 21.45
C ARG A 119 11.84 -3.41 21.50
N TYR A 120 13.05 -3.43 20.94
CA TYR A 120 13.93 -2.26 20.90
C TYR A 120 13.33 -1.07 20.14
N LEU A 121 12.33 -1.28 19.27
CA LEU A 121 11.67 -0.19 18.55
C LEU A 121 10.97 0.79 19.49
N TYR A 122 10.61 0.36 20.70
CA TYR A 122 10.03 1.22 21.74
C TYR A 122 11.07 2.10 22.42
N ASP A 123 12.35 1.73 22.35
CA ASP A 123 13.47 2.46 22.95
C ASP A 123 14.10 3.47 21.97
N LEU A 124 13.63 3.51 20.72
CA LEU A 124 14.09 4.44 19.71
C LEU A 124 13.72 5.90 20.05
N PRO A 125 14.57 6.87 19.66
CA PRO A 125 14.25 8.28 19.85
C PRO A 125 13.05 8.70 18.98
N LYS A 126 12.52 9.89 19.26
CA LYS A 126 11.46 10.49 18.43
C LYS A 126 12.05 10.97 17.10
N PHE A 127 11.46 10.54 15.99
CA PHE A 127 11.87 10.96 14.65
C PHE A 127 10.93 12.03 14.09
N TRP A 128 11.44 13.25 13.95
CA TRP A 128 10.74 14.35 13.32
C TRP A 128 11.24 14.57 11.90
N VAL A 129 10.42 14.25 10.92
CA VAL A 129 10.74 14.40 9.49
C VAL A 129 9.94 15.53 8.86
N PRO A 130 10.48 16.25 7.87
CA PRO A 130 9.69 17.25 7.15
C PRO A 130 8.64 16.57 6.27
N LEU A 131 7.44 17.17 6.18
CA LEU A 131 6.49 16.84 5.12
C LEU A 131 7.04 17.37 3.78
N LYS A 132 7.03 16.52 2.76
CA LYS A 132 7.51 16.82 1.40
C LYS A 132 6.39 16.57 0.39
N ASP A 133 6.59 17.01 -0.84
CA ASP A 133 5.67 16.66 -1.95
C ASP A 133 5.77 15.17 -2.32
N ARG A 134 6.96 14.58 -2.18
CA ARG A 134 7.28 13.18 -2.46
C ARG A 134 8.24 12.64 -1.41
N GLY A 135 8.18 11.33 -1.16
CA GLY A 135 9.07 10.59 -0.29
C GLY A 135 8.76 9.09 -0.37
N ASN A 136 9.55 8.28 0.34
CA ASN A 136 9.36 6.82 0.38
C ASN A 136 8.00 6.42 0.97
N ASN A 137 7.52 7.19 1.94
CA ASN A 137 6.23 7.00 2.58
C ASN A 137 5.29 8.14 2.24
N TYR A 138 4.00 7.89 2.39
CA TYR A 138 2.96 8.86 2.04
C TYR A 138 1.97 9.06 3.19
N VAL A 139 1.61 10.32 3.43
CA VAL A 139 0.59 10.72 4.39
C VAL A 139 -0.57 11.40 3.66
N ASN A 140 -1.78 11.00 4.01
CA ASN A 140 -3.00 11.58 3.48
C ASN A 140 -4.13 11.48 4.51
N GLY A 141 -4.34 12.51 5.30
CA GLY A 141 -5.29 12.45 6.41
C GLY A 141 -5.39 13.73 7.22
N LYS A 142 -6.34 13.74 8.17
CA LYS A 142 -6.52 14.85 9.12
C LYS A 142 -5.60 14.65 10.32
N PHE A 143 -4.90 15.70 10.71
CA PHE A 143 -4.03 15.74 11.88
C PHE A 143 -4.36 16.98 12.71
N LYS A 144 -4.30 16.84 14.03
CA LYS A 144 -4.45 17.98 14.93
C LYS A 144 -3.11 18.71 15.04
N ILE A 145 -3.04 19.93 14.50
CA ILE A 145 -1.87 20.81 14.52
C ILE A 145 -2.26 22.09 15.25
N SER A 146 -1.52 22.43 16.32
CA SER A 146 -1.79 23.63 17.13
C SER A 146 -3.25 23.72 17.60
N GLY A 147 -3.85 22.58 17.93
CA GLY A 147 -5.24 22.47 18.41
C GLY A 147 -6.31 22.48 17.32
N LYS A 148 -5.97 22.66 16.04
CA LYS A 148 -6.90 22.66 14.91
C LYS A 148 -6.70 21.43 14.03
N ASP A 149 -7.78 20.93 13.44
CA ASP A 149 -7.69 19.85 12.46
C ASP A 149 -7.21 20.42 11.11
N GLU A 150 -6.06 19.95 10.65
CA GLU A 150 -5.48 20.27 9.34
C GLU A 150 -5.42 18.99 8.49
N TYR A 151 -5.77 19.08 7.21
CA TYR A 151 -5.59 17.97 6.28
C TYR A 151 -4.19 18.03 5.68
N LEU A 152 -3.40 16.97 5.87
CA LEU A 152 -2.06 16.84 5.31
C LEU A 152 -2.07 15.83 4.16
N LYS A 153 -1.35 16.19 3.10
CA LYS A 153 -1.12 15.34 1.93
C LYS A 153 0.31 15.54 1.44
N GLY A 154 1.10 14.48 1.36
CA GLY A 154 2.49 14.55 0.91
C GLY A 154 3.29 13.31 1.29
N GLY A 155 4.58 13.32 0.99
CA GLY A 155 5.51 12.25 1.32
C GLY A 155 6.46 12.58 2.46
N PHE A 156 7.15 11.56 2.97
CA PHE A 156 8.30 11.69 3.86
C PHE A 156 9.26 10.51 3.66
N ASP A 157 10.54 10.74 3.95
CA ASP A 157 11.56 9.70 3.83
C ASP A 157 11.78 8.99 5.16
N ASP A 158 12.30 7.76 5.07
CA ASP A 158 12.64 6.95 6.23
C ASP A 158 13.74 7.65 7.06
N PRO A 159 13.53 7.85 8.36
CA PRO A 159 14.59 8.27 9.26
C PRO A 159 15.73 7.24 9.29
N GLN A 160 16.96 7.73 9.43
CA GLN A 160 18.09 6.85 9.73
C GLN A 160 18.06 6.48 11.21
N LEU A 161 18.06 5.18 11.48
CA LEU A 161 18.21 4.66 12.85
C LEU A 161 19.60 4.95 13.43
N PRO A 162 19.71 5.23 14.74
CA PRO A 162 20.99 5.30 15.43
C PRO A 162 21.76 3.99 15.32
N LYS A 163 23.10 4.07 15.31
CA LYS A 163 24.00 2.94 15.05
C LYS A 163 23.80 1.76 16.01
N GLU A 164 23.42 2.04 17.26
CA GLU A 164 23.20 1.07 18.32
C GLU A 164 21.94 0.21 18.10
N PHE A 165 21.04 0.64 17.21
CA PHE A 165 19.82 -0.09 16.84
C PHE A 165 19.91 -0.73 15.44
N LEU A 166 21.10 -0.76 14.84
CA LEU A 166 21.35 -1.39 13.55
C LEU A 166 21.94 -2.80 13.74
N PRO A 167 21.69 -3.74 12.81
CA PRO A 167 22.48 -4.97 12.75
C PRO A 167 23.97 -4.67 12.64
N ALA A 168 24.82 -5.47 13.28
CA ALA A 168 26.26 -5.20 13.43
C ALA A 168 26.98 -4.95 12.08
N ASP A 169 26.57 -5.66 11.03
CA ASP A 169 27.17 -5.58 9.69
C ASP A 169 26.50 -4.54 8.78
N PHE A 170 25.43 -3.88 9.26
CA PHE A 170 24.69 -2.94 8.43
C PHE A 170 25.38 -1.56 8.40
N LYS A 171 25.52 -1.02 7.18
CA LYS A 171 25.96 0.36 6.95
C LYS A 171 25.06 0.99 5.90
N TYR A 172 24.58 2.20 6.17
CA TYR A 172 23.95 2.99 5.12
C TYR A 172 24.97 3.26 4.01
N SER A 173 24.56 3.14 2.75
CA SER A 173 25.36 3.65 1.65
C SER A 173 25.50 5.17 1.82
N ASN A 174 26.72 5.69 1.70
CA ASN A 174 26.97 7.12 1.72
C ASN A 174 26.36 7.76 0.46
N SER A 175 25.05 7.98 0.42
CA SER A 175 24.48 9.04 -0.40
C SER A 175 24.64 10.33 0.41
N GLN A 176 25.73 11.06 0.10
CA GLN A 176 26.01 12.37 0.68
C GLN A 176 24.75 13.24 0.71
N GLY A 177 24.46 13.79 1.88
CA GLY A 177 23.74 15.05 1.94
C GLY A 177 24.55 16.11 1.21
N ASN A 178 23.90 16.90 0.36
CA ASN A 178 24.38 18.23 0.08
C ASN A 178 23.19 19.18 -0.11
N SER A 179 22.93 19.95 0.94
CA SER A 179 22.20 21.21 0.87
C SER A 179 23.16 22.22 0.22
N GLN A 180 22.99 22.56 -1.06
CA GLN A 180 23.60 23.78 -1.62
C GLN A 180 22.83 24.29 -2.84
N GLN A 181 22.69 25.61 -2.87
CA GLN A 181 21.97 26.45 -3.83
C GLN A 181 22.55 26.37 -5.25
N GLN A 182 21.67 26.43 -6.27
CA GLN A 182 21.90 27.01 -7.61
C GLN A 182 20.55 27.02 -8.33
N GLN A 183 19.82 28.13 -8.41
CA GLN A 183 20.00 29.30 -9.29
C GLN A 183 20.14 28.94 -10.78
N SER A 184 19.06 29.24 -11.50
CA SER A 184 18.86 29.53 -12.92
C SER A 184 19.99 29.22 -13.90
N GLN A 185 19.71 28.40 -14.91
CA GLN A 185 20.09 28.66 -16.32
C GLN A 185 19.38 27.68 -17.28
N GLN A 186 18.70 28.24 -18.29
CA GLN A 186 18.15 27.52 -19.45
C GLN A 186 19.27 26.96 -20.34
N PRO A 187 19.07 25.82 -21.02
CA PRO A 187 19.91 25.43 -22.13
C PRO A 187 19.38 25.94 -23.50
N PRO A 188 20.24 26.05 -24.52
CA PRO A 188 20.10 26.95 -25.66
C PRO A 188 19.47 26.31 -26.90
N GLN A 189 18.90 27.14 -27.78
CA GLN A 189 18.47 26.80 -29.13
C GLN A 189 19.63 26.81 -30.16
N ARG A 190 19.63 25.87 -31.11
CA ARG A 190 20.00 26.01 -32.55
C ARG A 190 19.98 24.65 -33.27
N PRO A 191 19.99 24.58 -34.61
CA PRO A 191 19.18 25.29 -35.62
C PRO A 191 18.44 24.30 -36.56
N SER A 192 17.54 24.86 -37.37
CA SER A 192 16.73 24.19 -38.40
C SER A 192 17.48 23.95 -39.72
N GLN A 193 17.17 22.82 -40.38
CA GLN A 193 17.16 22.54 -41.84
C GLN A 193 17.03 21.00 -41.99
N GLY A 194 16.21 20.36 -42.84
CA GLY A 194 15.19 20.73 -43.81
C GLY A 194 14.42 19.44 -44.19
N LYS A 195 13.18 19.58 -44.71
CA LYS A 195 12.38 18.46 -45.26
C LYS A 195 12.97 17.97 -46.60
N PRO A 196 12.77 16.69 -46.97
CA PRO A 196 11.66 16.38 -47.89
C PRO A 196 10.88 15.09 -47.55
N SER A 197 9.71 15.03 -48.15
CA SER A 197 8.61 14.05 -48.08
C SER A 197 8.92 12.66 -48.65
N GLY A 198 8.21 11.63 -48.14
CA GLY A 198 7.95 10.40 -48.91
C GLY A 198 7.58 9.15 -48.10
N GLN A 199 6.27 8.95 -47.91
CA GLN A 199 5.52 7.67 -47.81
C GLN A 199 5.86 6.57 -46.76
N GLN A 200 4.79 6.26 -46.01
CA GLN A 200 4.48 5.14 -45.10
C GLN A 200 4.91 3.72 -45.56
N PRO A 201 5.16 2.78 -44.62
CA PRO A 201 4.06 2.10 -43.89
C PRO A 201 4.21 2.11 -42.36
N SER A 202 3.08 2.38 -41.71
CA SER A 202 2.88 2.35 -40.25
C SER A 202 2.64 0.92 -39.76
N ALA A 203 3.45 0.45 -38.81
CA ALA A 203 3.09 -0.66 -37.93
C ALA A 203 2.75 -0.09 -36.54
N SER A 204 1.49 0.29 -36.36
CA SER A 204 0.94 0.77 -35.09
C SER A 204 0.36 -0.39 -34.29
N ASN A 205 1.02 -0.76 -33.19
CA ASN A 205 0.36 -1.47 -32.09
C ASN A 205 -0.50 -0.47 -31.32
N GLN A 206 -1.72 -0.22 -31.81
CA GLN A 206 -2.83 0.36 -31.04
C GLN A 206 -3.85 -0.74 -30.73
N PRO A 207 -4.50 -0.72 -29.54
CA PRO A 207 -5.66 -1.57 -29.32
C PRO A 207 -6.82 -1.13 -30.23
N PRO A 208 -7.68 -2.06 -30.67
CA PRO A 208 -8.69 -1.78 -31.68
C PRO A 208 -9.71 -0.75 -31.20
N ALA A 209 -9.88 0.29 -31.99
CA ALA A 209 -11.01 1.22 -31.88
C ALA A 209 -12.30 0.48 -32.25
N SER A 210 -13.23 0.37 -31.30
CA SER A 210 -14.63 0.10 -31.63
C SER A 210 -15.24 1.35 -32.28
N GLN A 211 -15.86 1.16 -33.43
CA GLN A 211 -16.50 2.18 -34.25
C GLN A 211 -17.62 2.92 -33.51
N GLY A 212 -17.66 4.25 -33.65
CA GLY A 212 -18.90 5.05 -33.63
C GLY A 212 -19.53 5.46 -32.30
N THR A 213 -18.97 5.15 -31.13
CA THR A 213 -19.60 5.55 -29.85
C THR A 213 -19.13 6.93 -29.40
N ASP A 214 -20.06 7.86 -29.18
CA ASP A 214 -19.78 9.17 -28.57
C ASP A 214 -18.97 8.98 -27.26
N PRO A 215 -17.78 9.61 -27.10
CA PRO A 215 -16.98 9.51 -25.88
C PRO A 215 -17.76 9.82 -24.60
N LYS A 216 -18.75 10.73 -24.66
CA LYS A 216 -19.62 11.02 -23.52
C LYS A 216 -20.53 9.84 -23.21
N LEU A 217 -21.11 9.22 -24.23
CA LEU A 217 -21.94 8.02 -24.09
C LEU A 217 -21.12 6.85 -23.54
N ALA A 218 -19.90 6.63 -24.06
CA ALA A 218 -19.02 5.56 -23.61
C ALA A 218 -18.63 5.69 -22.13
N VAL A 219 -18.26 6.89 -21.68
CA VAL A 219 -17.96 7.14 -20.27
C VAL A 219 -19.22 7.06 -19.40
N THR A 220 -20.36 7.58 -19.87
CA THR A 220 -21.64 7.47 -19.15
C THR A 220 -22.06 6.02 -18.96
N GLN A 221 -21.87 5.17 -19.97
CA GLN A 221 -22.13 3.75 -19.87
C GLN A 221 -21.19 3.08 -18.86
N LEU A 222 -19.87 3.39 -18.90
CA LEU A 222 -18.92 2.86 -17.92
C LEU A 222 -19.30 3.23 -16.48
N LEU A 223 -19.69 4.48 -16.24
CA LEU A 223 -20.11 4.93 -14.91
C LEU A 223 -21.36 4.19 -14.44
N THR A 224 -22.30 3.92 -15.35
CA THR A 224 -23.51 3.13 -15.08
C THR A 224 -23.18 1.67 -14.77
N ASP A 225 -22.40 1.01 -15.62
CA ASP A 225 -22.00 -0.40 -15.47
C ASP A 225 -21.26 -0.63 -14.14
N LEU A 226 -20.42 0.33 -13.74
CA LEU A 226 -19.65 0.32 -12.50
C LEU A 226 -20.43 0.86 -11.29
N GLN A 227 -21.71 1.19 -11.46
CA GLN A 227 -22.61 1.71 -10.42
C GLN A 227 -22.05 2.95 -9.70
N VAL A 228 -21.34 3.82 -10.42
CA VAL A 228 -20.77 5.05 -9.86
C VAL A 228 -21.88 6.08 -9.65
N LYS A 229 -22.09 6.46 -8.39
CA LYS A 229 -23.04 7.54 -8.04
C LYS A 229 -22.61 8.86 -8.66
N ARG A 230 -23.60 9.66 -9.10
CA ARG A 230 -23.39 10.96 -9.75
C ARG A 230 -22.50 11.92 -8.94
N GLU A 231 -22.65 11.92 -7.62
CA GLU A 231 -21.86 12.74 -6.68
C GLU A 231 -20.35 12.41 -6.67
N HIS A 232 -19.95 11.22 -7.12
CA HIS A 232 -18.54 10.82 -7.18
C HIS A 232 -17.88 11.11 -8.52
N VAL A 233 -18.64 11.44 -9.57
CA VAL A 233 -18.12 11.65 -10.92
C VAL A 233 -17.11 12.79 -10.97
N GLU A 234 -17.39 13.91 -10.29
CA GLU A 234 -16.46 15.04 -10.23
C GLU A 234 -15.15 14.69 -9.52
N HIS A 235 -15.20 13.82 -8.51
CA HIS A 235 -14.01 13.32 -7.83
C HIS A 235 -13.18 12.41 -8.72
N LEU A 236 -13.82 11.60 -9.57
CA LEU A 236 -13.11 10.77 -10.54
C LEU A 236 -12.41 11.63 -11.60
N PHE A 237 -13.04 12.68 -12.11
CA PHE A 237 -12.37 13.63 -13.00
C PHE A 237 -11.21 14.35 -12.29
N HIS A 238 -11.42 14.80 -11.06
CA HIS A 238 -10.34 15.46 -10.31
C HIS A 238 -9.14 14.51 -10.10
N ARG A 239 -9.40 13.21 -9.90
CA ARG A 239 -8.35 12.20 -9.78
C ARG A 239 -7.68 11.87 -11.12
N ALA A 240 -8.43 11.84 -12.21
CA ALA A 240 -7.93 11.52 -13.54
C ALA A 240 -7.08 12.65 -14.16
N ILE A 241 -7.54 13.90 -14.00
CA ILE A 241 -7.01 15.05 -14.75
C ILE A 241 -6.84 16.31 -13.90
N GLY A 242 -7.01 16.23 -12.57
CA GLY A 242 -6.80 17.37 -11.66
C GLY A 242 -7.95 18.38 -11.59
N GLN A 243 -9.00 18.23 -12.40
CA GLN A 243 -10.12 19.18 -12.50
C GLN A 243 -11.45 18.53 -12.13
N LYS A 244 -12.27 19.22 -11.31
CA LYS A 244 -13.64 18.80 -11.03
C LYS A 244 -14.54 19.23 -12.17
N MET A 245 -15.22 18.27 -12.78
CA MET A 245 -16.20 18.52 -13.85
C MET A 245 -17.17 17.35 -13.96
N THR A 246 -18.26 17.59 -14.68
CA THR A 246 -19.21 16.55 -15.09
C THR A 246 -18.89 16.04 -16.49
N VAL A 247 -19.42 14.87 -16.85
CA VAL A 247 -19.27 14.27 -18.20
C VAL A 247 -19.73 15.23 -19.30
N GLY A 248 -20.80 16.01 -19.04
CA GLY A 248 -21.34 16.97 -20.01
C GLY A 248 -20.37 18.10 -20.35
N GLN A 249 -19.54 18.52 -19.40
CA GLN A 249 -18.59 19.64 -19.51
C GLN A 249 -17.22 19.21 -20.06
N ALA A 250 -16.91 17.91 -20.02
CA ALA A 250 -15.59 17.40 -20.38
C ALA A 250 -15.35 17.38 -21.90
N THR A 251 -14.12 17.68 -22.30
CA THR A 251 -13.61 17.49 -23.66
C THR A 251 -13.39 16.01 -23.97
N THR A 252 -13.25 15.67 -25.26
CA THR A 252 -12.99 14.30 -25.70
C THR A 252 -11.72 13.72 -25.06
N GLU A 253 -10.66 14.50 -24.95
CA GLU A 253 -9.39 14.08 -24.35
C GLU A 253 -9.54 13.80 -22.85
N GLN A 254 -10.27 14.66 -22.14
CA GLN A 254 -10.55 14.48 -20.70
C GLN A 254 -11.44 13.24 -20.44
N LEU A 255 -12.41 12.99 -21.33
CA LEU A 255 -13.22 11.78 -21.29
C LEU A 255 -12.38 10.52 -21.53
N ARG A 256 -11.39 10.58 -22.43
CA ARG A 256 -10.46 9.45 -22.67
C ARG A 256 -9.62 9.14 -21.44
N GLU A 257 -9.15 10.14 -20.70
CA GLU A 257 -8.37 9.89 -19.47
C GLU A 257 -9.20 9.20 -18.39
N LEU A 258 -10.45 9.63 -18.20
CA LEU A 258 -11.37 8.93 -17.30
C LEU A 258 -11.70 7.52 -17.80
N TYR A 259 -11.92 7.36 -19.11
CA TYR A 259 -12.16 6.06 -19.73
C TYR A 259 -11.03 5.06 -19.46
N LYS A 260 -9.77 5.48 -19.62
CA LYS A 260 -8.58 4.64 -19.36
C LYS A 260 -8.54 4.10 -17.92
N ALA A 261 -9.04 4.86 -16.95
CA ALA A 261 -9.07 4.46 -15.55
C ALA A 261 -10.21 3.50 -15.20
N LEU A 262 -11.34 3.60 -15.89
CA LEU A 262 -12.56 2.83 -15.60
C LEU A 262 -12.69 1.56 -16.44
N TYR A 263 -12.26 1.61 -17.71
CA TYR A 263 -12.46 0.52 -18.65
C TYR A 263 -11.81 -0.82 -18.23
N PRO A 264 -10.55 -0.85 -17.75
CA PRO A 264 -9.94 -2.11 -17.30
C PRO A 264 -10.71 -2.73 -16.14
N VAL A 265 -11.19 -1.90 -15.21
CA VAL A 265 -11.98 -2.35 -14.05
C VAL A 265 -13.32 -2.92 -14.49
N ARG A 266 -14.04 -2.25 -15.40
CA ARG A 266 -15.28 -2.78 -15.97
C ARG A 266 -15.04 -4.12 -16.67
N THR A 267 -13.98 -4.23 -17.46
CA THR A 267 -13.63 -5.45 -18.18
C THR A 267 -13.39 -6.61 -17.24
N TYR A 268 -12.59 -6.37 -16.19
CA TYR A 268 -12.30 -7.34 -15.15
C TYR A 268 -13.56 -7.81 -14.41
N LEU A 269 -14.36 -6.87 -13.89
CA LEU A 269 -15.55 -7.20 -13.11
C LEU A 269 -16.61 -7.93 -13.95
N ASN A 270 -16.76 -7.56 -15.22
CA ASN A 270 -17.65 -8.27 -16.14
C ASN A 270 -17.19 -9.71 -16.38
N PHE A 271 -15.89 -9.95 -16.54
CA PHE A 271 -15.35 -11.30 -16.63
C PHE A 271 -15.66 -12.10 -15.35
N CYS A 272 -15.37 -11.55 -14.17
CA CYS A 272 -15.65 -12.22 -12.90
C CYS A 272 -17.13 -12.59 -12.76
N HIS A 273 -18.04 -11.67 -13.11
CA HIS A 273 -19.47 -11.91 -13.07
C HIS A 273 -19.88 -13.03 -14.06
N GLN A 274 -19.38 -13.02 -15.29
CA GLN A 274 -19.65 -14.07 -16.29
C GLN A 274 -19.09 -15.43 -15.89
N ALA A 275 -17.95 -15.45 -15.20
CA ALA A 275 -17.34 -16.65 -14.65
C ALA A 275 -18.00 -17.13 -13.34
N GLY A 276 -19.04 -16.44 -12.85
CA GLY A 276 -19.78 -16.82 -11.64
C GLY A 276 -19.02 -16.56 -10.34
N LEU A 277 -17.99 -15.72 -10.35
CA LEU A 277 -17.24 -15.38 -9.14
C LEU A 277 -18.05 -14.42 -8.26
N SER A 278 -18.02 -14.66 -6.94
CA SER A 278 -18.49 -13.67 -5.98
C SER A 278 -17.62 -12.42 -6.02
N MET A 279 -18.18 -11.27 -5.60
CA MET A 279 -17.41 -10.03 -5.52
C MET A 279 -16.20 -10.17 -4.58
N GLU A 280 -16.34 -10.91 -3.49
CA GLU A 280 -15.25 -11.22 -2.57
C GLU A 280 -14.10 -11.95 -3.26
N LYS A 281 -14.40 -13.00 -4.05
CA LYS A 281 -13.39 -13.71 -4.85
C LYS A 281 -12.77 -12.79 -5.90
N ALA A 282 -13.57 -11.97 -6.58
CA ALA A 282 -13.06 -11.00 -7.55
C ALA A 282 -12.09 -10.00 -6.88
N LEU A 283 -12.40 -9.48 -5.70
CA LEU A 283 -11.47 -8.59 -4.99
C LEU A 283 -10.22 -9.33 -4.52
N TYR A 284 -10.34 -10.59 -4.08
CA TYR A 284 -9.21 -11.45 -3.71
C TYR A 284 -8.19 -11.64 -4.84
N PHE A 285 -8.62 -11.97 -6.05
CA PHE A 285 -7.68 -12.10 -7.17
C PHE A 285 -7.06 -10.74 -7.54
N ALA A 286 -7.85 -9.67 -7.50
CA ALA A 286 -7.35 -8.36 -7.86
C ALA A 286 -6.34 -7.79 -6.85
N GLN A 287 -6.48 -8.04 -5.54
CA GLN A 287 -5.50 -7.58 -4.54
C GLN A 287 -4.13 -8.24 -4.71
N ILE A 288 -4.08 -9.46 -5.27
CA ILE A 288 -2.81 -10.16 -5.54
C ILE A 288 -2.04 -9.44 -6.66
N THR A 289 -2.71 -9.08 -7.75
CA THR A 289 -2.07 -8.43 -8.89
C THR A 289 -1.83 -6.93 -8.68
N VAL A 290 -2.74 -6.25 -7.98
CA VAL A 290 -2.61 -4.84 -7.59
C VAL A 290 -1.62 -4.67 -6.44
N ARG A 291 -1.38 -5.72 -5.64
CA ARG A 291 -0.49 -5.73 -4.46
C ARG A 291 -0.89 -4.75 -3.36
N GLU A 292 -2.18 -4.49 -3.24
CA GLU A 292 -2.76 -3.66 -2.19
C GLU A 292 -4.08 -4.29 -1.73
N PRO A 293 -4.48 -4.13 -0.45
CA PRO A 293 -5.78 -4.59 0.01
C PRO A 293 -6.91 -3.85 -0.72
N LEU A 294 -7.92 -4.61 -1.13
CA LEU A 294 -9.09 -4.09 -1.83
C LEU A 294 -10.34 -4.58 -1.12
N ASN A 295 -11.11 -3.64 -0.60
CA ASN A 295 -12.34 -3.93 0.13
C ASN A 295 -13.59 -3.59 -0.69
N GLU A 296 -13.43 -2.72 -1.69
CA GLU A 296 -14.52 -2.25 -2.53
C GLU A 296 -14.12 -2.22 -4.02
N PRO A 297 -15.05 -2.49 -4.96
CA PRO A 297 -14.76 -2.51 -6.40
C PRO A 297 -14.18 -1.20 -6.92
N HIS A 298 -14.63 -0.07 -6.38
CA HIS A 298 -14.15 1.26 -6.78
C HIS A 298 -12.69 1.53 -6.35
N ASN A 299 -12.12 0.74 -5.43
CA ASN A 299 -10.69 0.83 -5.09
C ASN A 299 -9.78 0.39 -6.24
N LEU A 300 -10.31 -0.34 -7.23
CA LEU A 300 -9.60 -0.71 -8.44
C LEU A 300 -9.40 0.47 -9.40
N PHE A 301 -10.24 1.52 -9.30
CA PHE A 301 -10.11 2.68 -10.17
C PHE A 301 -8.73 3.31 -9.99
N PHE A 302 -8.06 3.61 -11.11
CA PHE A 302 -6.70 4.16 -11.14
C PHE A 302 -5.59 3.24 -10.60
N LYS A 303 -5.92 2.02 -10.14
CA LYS A 303 -4.94 1.02 -9.68
C LYS A 303 -4.82 -0.16 -10.63
N MET A 304 -5.93 -0.56 -11.25
CA MET A 304 -5.97 -1.63 -12.24
C MET A 304 -5.93 -1.03 -13.65
N ASN A 305 -4.77 -1.13 -14.30
CA ASN A 305 -4.63 -0.87 -15.73
C ASN A 305 -4.96 -2.14 -16.55
N LYS A 306 -4.97 -2.03 -17.87
CA LYS A 306 -5.29 -3.16 -18.77
C LYS A 306 -4.39 -4.39 -18.51
N SER A 307 -3.08 -4.20 -18.38
CA SER A 307 -2.14 -5.31 -18.15
C SER A 307 -2.40 -6.02 -16.82
N ILE A 308 -2.72 -5.26 -15.76
CA ILE A 308 -3.10 -5.84 -14.46
C ILE A 308 -4.41 -6.61 -14.59
N ALA A 309 -5.43 -6.06 -15.25
CA ALA A 309 -6.69 -6.74 -15.48
C ALA A 309 -6.50 -8.05 -16.24
N ASP A 310 -5.76 -8.03 -17.36
CA ASP A 310 -5.49 -9.21 -18.20
C ASP A 310 -4.77 -10.31 -17.39
N ARG A 311 -3.72 -9.95 -16.65
CA ARG A 311 -2.99 -10.89 -15.78
C ARG A 311 -3.88 -11.47 -14.66
N THR A 312 -4.77 -10.65 -14.10
CA THR A 312 -5.69 -11.12 -13.05
C THR A 312 -6.69 -12.12 -13.61
N ILE A 313 -7.19 -11.87 -14.82
CA ILE A 313 -8.10 -12.78 -15.54
C ILE A 313 -7.39 -14.10 -15.84
N GLU A 314 -6.13 -14.08 -16.29
CA GLU A 314 -5.35 -15.30 -16.51
C GLU A 314 -5.19 -16.12 -15.24
N MET A 315 -4.83 -15.48 -14.12
CA MET A 315 -4.72 -16.14 -12.82
C MET A 315 -6.04 -16.79 -12.37
N ILE A 316 -7.19 -16.15 -12.62
CA ILE A 316 -8.50 -16.74 -12.34
C ILE A 316 -8.75 -17.97 -13.23
N LYS A 317 -8.42 -17.90 -14.52
CA LYS A 317 -8.60 -19.02 -15.44
C LYS A 317 -7.76 -20.22 -15.04
N GLU A 318 -6.52 -19.99 -14.61
CA GLU A 318 -5.61 -21.03 -14.10
C GLU A 318 -6.18 -21.71 -12.84
N ASP A 319 -6.66 -20.91 -11.87
CA ASP A 319 -7.29 -21.43 -10.65
C ASP A 319 -8.56 -22.25 -10.95
N MET A 320 -9.42 -21.76 -11.85
CA MET A 320 -10.63 -22.47 -12.28
C MET A 320 -10.31 -23.78 -13.01
N ALA A 321 -9.25 -23.82 -13.81
CA ALA A 321 -8.82 -25.04 -14.51
C ALA A 321 -8.29 -26.11 -13.54
N GLN A 322 -7.64 -25.71 -12.44
CA GLN A 322 -7.15 -26.64 -11.41
C GLN A 322 -8.26 -27.21 -10.51
N GLN A 323 -9.43 -26.56 -10.46
CA GLN A 323 -10.56 -26.96 -9.65
C GLN A 323 -11.58 -27.86 -10.38
N GLN A 324 -11.40 -28.12 -11.68
CA GLN A 324 -12.24 -29.07 -12.41
C GLN A 324 -11.72 -30.51 -12.16
N PRO A 325 -12.55 -31.43 -11.62
CA PRO A 325 -12.16 -32.82 -11.51
C PRO A 325 -11.99 -33.43 -12.91
N ALA A 326 -10.96 -34.27 -13.05
CA ALA A 326 -10.73 -35.11 -14.24
C ALA A 326 -11.90 -36.08 -14.48
#